data_AF-A0A4Q2AAG8-F1
#
_entry.id   AF-A0A4Q2AAG8-F1
#
_cell.length_a   1.000
_cell.length_b   1.000
_cell.length_c   1.000
_cell.angle_alpha   90.00
_cell.angle_beta   90.00
_cell.angle_gamma   90.00
#
_symmetry.space_group_name_H-M   'P 1'
#
loop_
_entity.id
_entity.type
_entity.pdbx_description
1 polymer ?
#
loop_
_entity_poly.entity_id
_entity_poly.type
_entity_poly.pdbx_seq_one_letter_code
_entity_poly.pdbx_strand_id
1 'polypeptide(L)'
;MKNWGNGQLLIGKIGFCERSESNMKEVIVVGGTDTIFEYLGTIKLNITLVQYKEKITGYQISRATKIILIDEEMSYGEILEQVELEHSRREFDVILTMTENCIDLCSKLKDDLKIEGISKISTGYVRNKYKMRLKFKELGIPTMNFLKVRNKSEIKMFYDDCEVGETILKPLSGTGSEGIVKISGKEDIDSAWSWIGDGTGDLLVEEFVGGSEYSAEGVFVNGKHKLLAITKKYTTGDDKVHIIV
;
A
#
# COMPACT_ATOMS: atom_id res chain seq x y z
N MET A 1 -26.59 18.34 39.34
CA MET A 1 -25.99 17.01 39.04
C MET A 1 -26.11 16.82 37.54
N LYS A 2 -25.09 16.73 36.69
CA LYS A 2 -23.64 16.53 36.82
C LYS A 2 -22.93 17.54 35.89
N ASN A 3 -21.82 18.11 36.37
CA ASN A 3 -20.92 18.98 35.61
C ASN A 3 -20.22 18.20 34.50
N TRP A 4 -20.30 18.69 33.27
CA TRP A 4 -19.38 18.29 32.20
C TRP A 4 -18.18 19.22 32.25
N GLY A 5 -17.09 18.73 32.81
CA GLY A 5 -15.84 19.46 32.96
C GLY A 5 -15.18 19.73 31.60
N ASN A 6 -14.51 20.88 31.54
CA ASN A 6 -13.63 21.32 30.47
C ASN A 6 -12.61 20.22 30.13
N GLY A 7 -12.88 19.47 29.07
CA GLY A 7 -11.90 18.56 28.44
C GLY A 7 -10.87 19.37 27.69
N GLN A 8 -9.86 19.86 28.41
CA GLN A 8 -8.61 20.33 27.82
C GLN A 8 -8.04 19.19 26.95
N LEU A 9 -7.95 19.41 25.64
CA LEU A 9 -7.19 18.56 24.75
C LEU A 9 -5.74 18.57 25.25
N LEU A 10 -5.30 17.47 25.88
CA LEU A 10 -3.90 17.23 26.19
C LEU A 10 -3.17 16.94 24.88
N ILE A 11 -2.88 18.00 24.12
CA ILE A 11 -1.86 17.97 23.09
C ILE A 11 -0.54 17.94 23.86
N GLY A 12 -0.06 16.74 24.16
CA GLY A 12 1.29 16.57 24.68
C GLY A 12 2.25 17.29 23.74
N LYS A 13 2.94 18.32 24.25
CA LYS A 13 4.03 18.99 23.54
C LYS A 13 5.07 17.93 23.17
N ILE A 14 4.98 17.42 21.95
CA ILE A 14 6.13 16.77 21.31
C ILE A 14 7.12 17.92 21.15
N GLY A 15 8.22 17.87 21.92
CA GLY A 15 9.24 18.91 21.88
C GLY A 15 9.77 19.05 20.46
N PHE A 16 9.38 20.12 19.77
CA PHE A 16 10.06 20.53 18.55
C PHE A 16 11.40 21.11 18.99
N CYS A 17 12.44 20.28 18.90
CA CYS A 17 13.81 20.73 18.99
C CYS A 17 14.04 21.70 17.82
N GLU A 18 14.24 22.99 18.12
CA GLU A 18 14.66 23.99 17.14
C GLU A 18 16.04 23.59 16.61
N ARG A 19 16.06 22.81 15.53
CA ARG A 19 17.28 22.43 14.84
C ARG A 19 17.74 23.59 13.96
N SER A 20 19.01 23.97 14.11
CA SER A 20 19.69 24.93 13.23
C SER A 20 19.57 24.52 11.76
N GLU A 21 19.60 25.49 10.86
CA GLU A 21 19.49 25.30 9.40
C GLU A 21 20.51 24.33 8.79
N SER A 22 21.61 24.09 9.50
CA SER A 22 22.67 23.15 9.15
C SER A 22 22.32 21.66 9.30
N ASN A 23 21.12 21.29 9.75
CA ASN A 23 20.78 19.88 10.02
C ASN A 23 19.36 19.47 9.59
N MET A 24 18.85 20.08 8.51
CA MET A 24 17.60 19.64 7.88
C MET A 24 17.76 18.25 7.28
N LYS A 25 16.77 17.39 7.50
CA LYS A 25 16.76 16.04 6.95
C LYS A 25 16.47 16.05 5.44
N GLU A 26 17.21 15.25 4.70
CA GLU A 26 17.04 15.00 3.28
C GLU A 26 16.06 13.85 3.08
N VAL A 27 14.90 14.15 2.51
CA VAL A 27 13.82 13.19 2.29
C VAL A 27 13.59 13.03 0.80
N ILE A 28 13.62 11.79 0.33
CA ILE A 28 13.16 11.45 -1.01
C ILE A 28 11.74 10.90 -0.92
N VAL A 29 10.84 11.50 -1.71
CA VAL A 29 9.44 11.11 -1.83
C VAL A 29 9.24 10.51 -3.22
N VAL A 30 8.79 9.26 -3.30
CA VAL A 30 8.52 8.59 -4.58
C VAL A 30 7.01 8.56 -4.83
N GLY A 31 6.57 9.23 -5.89
CA GLY A 31 5.15 9.48 -6.17
C GLY A 31 4.53 10.46 -5.17
N GLY A 32 3.28 10.20 -4.79
CA GLY A 32 2.54 11.04 -3.83
C GLY A 32 1.54 11.99 -4.47
N THR A 33 0.60 12.43 -3.65
CA THR A 33 -0.41 13.45 -3.98
C THR A 33 -0.07 14.76 -3.29
N ASP A 34 -0.80 15.85 -3.58
CA ASP A 34 -0.60 17.13 -2.87
C ASP A 34 -0.75 17.00 -1.35
N THR A 35 -1.62 16.10 -0.89
CA THR A 35 -1.84 15.81 0.53
C THR A 35 -0.57 15.42 1.28
N ILE A 36 0.35 14.64 0.68
CA ILE A 36 1.61 14.30 1.38
C ILE A 36 2.47 15.55 1.57
N PHE A 37 2.47 16.46 0.60
CA PHE A 37 3.22 17.72 0.66
C PHE A 37 2.60 18.71 1.65
N GLU A 38 1.29 18.69 1.84
CA GLU A 38 0.63 19.45 2.91
C GLU A 38 1.14 19.01 4.29
N TYR A 39 1.18 17.70 4.54
CA TYR A 39 1.70 17.17 5.81
C TYR A 39 3.20 17.40 5.98
N LEU A 40 4.00 17.10 4.96
CA LEU A 40 5.46 17.30 5.01
C LEU A 40 5.83 18.78 5.14
N GLY A 41 5.04 19.68 4.56
CA GLY A 41 5.22 21.13 4.66
C GLY A 41 5.03 21.70 6.07
N THR A 42 4.47 20.91 7.01
CA THR A 42 4.43 21.27 8.44
C THR A 42 5.76 21.02 9.17
N ILE A 43 6.72 20.37 8.50
CA ILE A 43 8.03 19.99 9.03
C ILE A 43 9.12 20.63 8.16
N LYS A 44 10.18 21.14 8.78
CA LYS A 44 11.32 21.72 8.05
C LYS A 44 12.19 20.59 7.48
N LEU A 45 11.98 20.25 6.20
CA LEU A 45 12.64 19.17 5.46
C LEU A 45 13.15 19.67 4.10
N ASN A 46 14.21 19.05 3.57
CA ASN A 46 14.54 19.16 2.15
C ASN A 46 13.93 17.96 1.42
N ILE A 47 13.12 18.23 0.40
CA ILE A 47 12.33 17.21 -0.27
C ILE A 47 12.79 17.07 -1.71
N THR A 48 13.32 15.90 -2.06
CA THR A 48 13.49 15.47 -3.45
C THR A 48 12.30 14.61 -3.84
N LEU A 49 11.54 15.06 -4.83
CA LEU A 49 10.37 14.36 -5.35
C LEU A 49 10.75 13.58 -6.60
N VAL A 50 10.56 12.26 -6.60
CA VAL A 50 10.54 11.43 -7.82
C VAL A 50 9.08 11.29 -8.24
N GLN A 51 8.68 11.88 -9.37
CA GLN A 51 7.27 11.93 -9.77
C GLN A 51 7.09 11.66 -11.26
N TYR A 52 6.00 10.98 -11.59
CA TYR A 52 5.61 10.77 -12.97
C TYR A 52 5.23 12.10 -13.65
N LYS A 53 5.72 12.33 -14.88
CA LYS A 53 5.52 13.58 -15.64
C LYS A 53 4.04 13.96 -15.76
N GLU A 54 3.17 12.99 -15.91
CA GLU A 54 1.73 13.19 -16.06
C GLU A 54 0.98 13.44 -14.74
N LYS A 55 1.65 13.25 -13.58
CA LYS A 55 1.04 13.39 -12.24
C LYS A 55 1.59 14.56 -11.43
N ILE A 56 2.66 15.22 -11.89
CA ILE A 56 3.25 16.37 -11.20
C ILE A 56 2.27 17.54 -11.14
N THR A 57 2.15 18.18 -9.98
CA THR A 57 1.29 19.35 -9.77
C THR A 57 2.11 20.62 -9.55
N GLY A 58 1.50 21.79 -9.81
CA GLY A 58 2.12 23.07 -9.45
C GLY A 58 2.37 23.20 -7.94
N TYR A 59 1.53 22.58 -7.11
CA TYR A 59 1.71 22.56 -5.65
C TYR A 59 2.99 21.80 -5.28
N GLN A 60 3.19 20.60 -5.82
CA GLN A 60 4.40 19.81 -5.63
C GLN A 60 5.65 20.56 -6.11
N ILE A 61 5.57 21.22 -7.28
CA ILE A 61 6.66 22.03 -7.82
C ILE A 61 7.05 23.16 -6.86
N SER A 62 6.07 23.82 -6.24
CA SER A 62 6.33 24.93 -5.30
C SER A 62 6.90 24.50 -3.94
N ARG A 63 6.85 23.20 -3.61
CA ARG A 63 7.19 22.67 -2.28
C ARG A 63 8.42 21.77 -2.27
N ALA A 64 8.66 21.05 -3.36
CA ALA A 64 9.85 20.22 -3.48
C ALA A 64 11.10 21.08 -3.65
N THR A 65 12.16 20.73 -2.93
CA THR A 65 13.50 21.31 -3.11
C THR A 65 14.07 20.89 -4.47
N LYS A 66 13.78 19.66 -4.87
CA LYS A 66 14.21 19.10 -6.16
C LYS A 66 13.17 18.13 -6.70
N ILE A 67 13.10 18.03 -8.02
CA ILE A 67 12.18 17.14 -8.72
C ILE A 67 12.96 16.32 -9.74
N ILE A 68 12.74 15.01 -9.70
CA ILE A 68 13.18 14.02 -10.68
C ILE A 68 11.91 13.55 -11.39
N LEU A 69 11.76 13.93 -12.65
CA LEU A 69 10.60 13.54 -13.44
C LEU A 69 10.86 12.21 -14.13
N ILE A 70 9.96 11.26 -13.92
CA ILE A 70 10.00 9.93 -14.55
C ILE A 70 8.80 9.75 -15.47
N ASP A 71 8.85 8.75 -16.35
CA ASP A 71 7.71 8.28 -17.13
C ASP A 71 7.63 6.75 -17.10
N GLU A 72 6.58 6.18 -17.70
CA GLU A 72 6.35 4.74 -17.69
C GLU A 72 7.31 3.95 -18.59
N GLU A 73 7.97 4.62 -19.54
CA GLU A 73 8.91 3.98 -20.49
C GLU A 73 10.33 3.89 -19.92
N MET A 74 10.65 4.75 -18.95
CA MET A 74 11.94 4.73 -18.26
C MET A 74 12.19 3.40 -17.55
N SER A 75 13.37 2.84 -17.82
CA SER A 75 13.85 1.67 -17.10
C SER A 75 14.21 2.02 -15.66
N TYR A 76 14.22 0.99 -14.81
CA TYR A 76 14.69 1.14 -13.42
C TYR A 76 16.11 1.70 -13.34
N GLY A 77 17.01 1.31 -14.25
CA GLY A 77 18.40 1.79 -14.26
C GLY A 77 18.49 3.29 -14.51
N GLU A 78 17.69 3.82 -15.43
CA GLU A 78 17.64 5.27 -15.70
C GLU A 78 17.09 6.07 -14.52
N ILE A 79 16.08 5.52 -13.82
CA ILE A 79 15.55 6.14 -12.60
C ILE A 79 16.61 6.11 -11.49
N LEU A 80 17.26 4.97 -11.28
CA LEU A 80 18.29 4.80 -10.26
C LEU A 80 19.46 5.75 -10.48
N GLU A 81 19.98 5.86 -11.71
CA GLU A 81 21.10 6.77 -12.04
C GLU A 81 20.80 8.21 -11.64
N GLN A 82 19.59 8.70 -11.95
CA GLN A 82 19.19 10.07 -11.58
C GLN A 82 19.11 10.24 -10.07
N VAL A 83 18.55 9.26 -9.36
CA VAL A 83 18.42 9.30 -7.90
C VAL A 83 19.80 9.19 -7.22
N GLU A 84 20.69 8.34 -7.70
CA GLU A 84 22.07 8.20 -7.21
C GLU A 84 22.88 9.47 -7.45
N LEU A 85 22.71 10.13 -8.59
CA LEU A 85 23.35 11.41 -8.86
C LEU A 85 22.96 12.45 -7.81
N GLU A 86 21.68 12.52 -7.45
CA GLU A 86 21.24 13.43 -6.38
C GLU A 86 21.71 13.01 -5.00
N HIS A 87 21.68 11.71 -4.71
CA HIS A 87 22.19 11.16 -3.45
C HIS A 87 23.69 11.44 -3.27
N SER A 88 24.48 11.42 -4.35
CA SER A 88 25.92 11.71 -4.32
C SER A 88 26.24 13.18 -4.06
N ARG A 89 25.33 14.09 -4.42
CA ARG A 89 25.45 15.53 -4.14
C ARG A 89 25.07 15.84 -2.71
N ARG A 90 24.03 15.16 -2.21
CA ARG A 90 23.57 15.28 -0.83
C ARG A 90 22.86 13.99 -0.42
N GLU A 91 23.43 13.33 0.58
CA GLU A 91 22.91 12.04 1.03
C GLU A 91 21.48 12.17 1.57
N PHE A 92 20.59 11.32 1.08
CA PHE A 92 19.24 11.16 1.58
C PHE A 92 19.27 10.43 2.93
N ASP A 93 18.51 10.92 3.90
CA ASP A 93 18.34 10.25 5.19
C ASP A 93 17.26 9.17 5.12
N VAL A 94 16.17 9.45 4.39
CA VAL A 94 14.98 8.59 4.37
C VAL A 94 14.26 8.67 3.03
N ILE A 95 13.73 7.54 2.61
CA ILE A 95 12.86 7.39 1.45
C ILE A 95 11.47 6.93 1.88
N LEU A 96 10.44 7.57 1.31
CA LEU A 96 9.06 7.26 1.60
C LEU A 96 8.16 7.36 0.38
N THR A 97 7.03 6.69 0.45
CA THR A 97 5.91 6.85 -0.48
C THR A 97 4.61 6.65 0.28
N MET A 98 3.56 7.34 -0.15
CA MET A 98 2.17 7.11 0.28
C MET A 98 1.28 6.67 -0.87
N THR A 99 1.89 6.26 -1.98
CA THR A 99 1.16 5.80 -3.17
C THR A 99 1.46 4.34 -3.42
N GLU A 100 0.40 3.54 -3.43
CA GLU A 100 0.46 2.07 -3.49
C GLU A 100 1.25 1.53 -4.70
N ASN A 101 1.14 2.19 -5.86
CA ASN A 101 1.87 1.81 -7.08
C ASN A 101 3.38 2.14 -7.02
N CYS A 102 3.80 3.01 -6.10
CA CYS A 102 5.19 3.43 -5.95
C CYS A 102 5.92 2.64 -4.86
N ILE A 103 5.24 1.79 -4.08
CA ILE A 103 5.81 1.00 -2.99
C ILE A 103 6.98 0.14 -3.48
N ASP A 104 6.82 -0.52 -4.64
CA ASP A 104 7.86 -1.40 -5.19
C ASP A 104 9.09 -0.61 -5.68
N LEU A 105 8.88 0.53 -6.35
CA LEU A 105 9.98 1.41 -6.78
C LEU A 105 10.71 2.00 -5.57
N CYS A 106 9.96 2.56 -4.62
CA CYS A 106 10.44 3.12 -3.37
C CYS A 106 11.32 2.12 -2.60
N SER A 107 10.84 0.88 -2.43
CA SER A 107 11.58 -0.16 -1.72
C SER A 107 12.84 -0.62 -2.47
N LYS A 108 12.85 -0.64 -3.81
CA LYS A 108 14.05 -0.98 -4.58
C LYS A 108 15.11 0.11 -4.45
N LEU A 109 14.73 1.37 -4.66
CA LEU A 109 15.62 2.53 -4.47
C LEU A 109 16.17 2.57 -3.05
N LYS A 110 15.33 2.31 -2.03
CA LYS A 110 15.75 2.21 -0.63
C LYS A 110 16.89 1.23 -0.41
N ASP A 111 16.83 0.05 -1.03
CA ASP A 111 17.85 -0.99 -0.87
C ASP A 111 19.15 -0.64 -1.61
N ASP A 112 19.05 -0.10 -2.83
CA ASP A 112 20.22 0.28 -3.63
C ASP A 112 20.96 1.49 -3.02
N LEU A 113 20.20 2.48 -2.53
CA LEU A 113 20.75 3.66 -1.84
C LEU A 113 21.20 3.35 -0.40
N LYS A 114 20.78 2.22 0.18
CA LYS A 114 21.08 1.82 1.58
C LYS A 114 20.65 2.85 2.63
N ILE A 115 19.49 3.46 2.42
CA ILE A 115 18.89 4.47 3.32
C ILE A 115 17.69 3.92 4.09
N GLU A 116 17.18 4.69 5.06
CA GLU A 116 16.00 4.30 5.84
C GLU A 116 14.72 4.39 5.00
N GLY A 117 13.81 3.41 5.16
CA GLY A 117 12.54 3.39 4.44
C GLY A 117 11.82 2.04 4.52
N ILE A 118 10.78 1.86 3.71
CA ILE A 118 10.00 0.61 3.69
C ILE A 118 10.87 -0.53 3.14
N SER A 119 10.92 -1.65 3.87
CA SER A 119 11.73 -2.81 3.48
C SER A 119 11.11 -3.63 2.35
N LYS A 120 11.96 -4.24 1.51
CA LYS A 120 11.55 -5.15 0.43
C LYS A 120 10.83 -6.40 0.91
N ILE A 121 11.14 -6.84 2.13
CA ILE A 121 10.46 -7.97 2.77
C ILE A 121 9.01 -7.56 3.05
N SER A 122 8.79 -6.38 3.65
CA SER A 122 7.46 -5.85 3.93
C SER A 122 6.66 -5.66 2.65
N THR A 123 7.22 -5.01 1.63
CA THR A 123 6.55 -4.79 0.34
C THR A 123 6.18 -6.10 -0.33
N GLY A 124 7.07 -7.09 -0.32
CA GLY A 124 6.85 -8.41 -0.91
C GLY A 124 5.68 -9.19 -0.31
N TYR A 125 5.36 -8.97 0.97
CA TYR A 125 4.15 -9.54 1.60
C TYR A 125 2.91 -8.71 1.30
N VAL A 126 2.92 -7.39 1.50
CA VAL A 126 1.70 -6.56 1.37
C VAL A 126 1.24 -6.39 -0.08
N ARG A 127 2.15 -6.41 -1.05
CA ARG A 127 1.84 -6.24 -2.48
C ARG A 127 1.35 -7.53 -3.14
N ASN A 128 1.60 -8.69 -2.53
CA ASN A 128 1.20 -9.99 -3.06
C ASN A 128 0.25 -10.69 -2.11
N LYS A 129 -1.04 -10.67 -2.45
CA LYS A 129 -2.13 -11.21 -1.63
C LYS A 129 -1.91 -12.69 -1.28
N TYR A 130 -1.38 -13.51 -2.20
CA TYR A 130 -1.10 -14.91 -1.90
C TYR A 130 0.05 -15.07 -0.88
N LYS A 131 1.15 -14.33 -1.03
CA LYS A 131 2.25 -14.34 -0.04
C LYS A 131 1.78 -13.83 1.31
N MET A 132 0.90 -12.82 1.33
CA MET A 132 0.29 -12.32 2.56
C MET A 132 -0.52 -13.41 3.26
N ARG A 133 -1.40 -14.10 2.55
CA ARG A 133 -2.22 -15.19 3.10
C ARG A 133 -1.38 -16.37 3.60
N LEU A 134 -0.33 -16.74 2.87
CA LEU A 134 0.66 -17.72 3.33
C LEU A 134 1.32 -17.27 4.65
N LYS A 135 1.71 -15.99 4.75
CA LYS A 135 2.33 -15.47 5.97
C LYS A 135 1.37 -15.42 7.15
N PHE A 136 0.10 -15.08 6.92
CA PHE A 136 -0.93 -15.13 7.97
C PHE A 136 -1.14 -16.55 8.48
N LYS A 137 -1.25 -17.52 7.58
CA LYS A 137 -1.36 -18.94 7.94
C LYS A 137 -0.14 -19.42 8.73
N GLU A 138 1.07 -19.06 8.31
CA GLU A 138 2.33 -19.37 9.00
C GLU A 138 2.35 -18.79 10.43
N LEU A 139 1.84 -17.58 10.62
CA LEU A 139 1.79 -16.88 11.91
C LEU A 139 0.59 -17.29 12.79
N GLY A 140 -0.30 -18.16 12.31
CA GLY A 140 -1.54 -18.52 13.01
C GLY A 140 -2.56 -17.40 13.08
N ILE A 141 -2.45 -16.38 12.22
CA ILE A 141 -3.46 -15.33 12.08
C ILE A 141 -4.66 -15.95 11.35
N PRO A 142 -5.89 -15.87 11.91
CA PRO A 142 -7.08 -16.39 11.25
C PRO A 142 -7.21 -15.86 9.81
N THR A 143 -7.31 -16.78 8.87
CA THR A 143 -7.45 -16.48 7.45
C THR A 143 -8.45 -17.46 6.84
N MET A 144 -9.20 -17.00 5.85
CA MET A 144 -10.12 -17.82 5.07
C MET A 144 -9.37 -18.86 4.24
N ASN A 145 -10.08 -19.87 3.70
CA ASN A 145 -9.49 -20.78 2.73
C ASN A 145 -9.07 -20.02 1.46
N PHE A 146 -7.91 -20.37 0.89
CA PHE A 146 -7.41 -19.71 -0.30
C PHE A 146 -6.51 -20.64 -1.13
N LEU A 147 -6.49 -20.42 -2.44
CA LEU A 147 -5.63 -21.12 -3.38
C LEU A 147 -5.11 -20.18 -4.47
N LYS A 148 -3.84 -20.35 -4.84
CA LYS A 148 -3.28 -19.71 -6.03
C LYS A 148 -3.65 -20.55 -7.25
N VAL A 149 -4.29 -19.94 -8.23
CA VAL A 149 -4.85 -20.62 -9.40
C VAL A 149 -4.33 -20.04 -10.71
N ARG A 150 -4.27 -20.89 -11.74
CA ARG A 150 -3.82 -20.54 -13.11
C ARG A 150 -4.83 -20.90 -14.19
N ASN A 151 -5.89 -21.62 -13.82
CA ASN A 151 -6.92 -22.07 -14.74
C ASN A 151 -8.21 -22.37 -13.97
N LYS A 152 -9.30 -22.51 -14.74
CA LYS A 152 -10.64 -22.82 -14.22
C LYS A 152 -10.73 -24.15 -13.48
N SER A 153 -9.94 -25.15 -13.89
CA SER A 153 -9.96 -26.47 -13.26
C SER A 153 -9.45 -26.43 -11.82
N GLU A 154 -8.42 -25.62 -11.55
CA GLU A 154 -7.91 -25.40 -10.18
C GLU A 154 -8.93 -24.69 -9.28
N ILE A 155 -9.76 -23.79 -9.83
CA ILE A 155 -10.86 -23.18 -9.08
C ILE A 155 -11.93 -24.23 -8.74
N LYS A 156 -12.28 -25.11 -9.69
CA LYS A 156 -13.23 -26.20 -9.46
C LYS A 156 -12.74 -27.14 -8.35
N MET A 157 -11.46 -27.51 -8.38
CA MET A 157 -10.83 -28.31 -7.33
C MET A 157 -10.86 -27.61 -5.96
N PHE A 158 -10.62 -26.29 -5.91
CA PHE A 158 -10.72 -25.54 -4.66
C PHE A 158 -12.11 -25.64 -4.01
N TYR A 159 -13.18 -25.59 -4.81
CA TYR A 159 -14.53 -25.81 -4.29
C TYR A 159 -14.76 -27.24 -3.78
N ASP A 160 -14.20 -28.25 -4.46
CA ASP A 160 -14.30 -29.65 -4.04
C ASP A 160 -13.52 -29.92 -2.75
N ASP A 161 -12.27 -29.47 -2.67
CA ASP A 161 -11.36 -29.79 -1.57
C ASP A 161 -11.66 -29.01 -0.29
N CYS A 162 -12.16 -27.77 -0.42
CA CYS A 162 -12.41 -26.88 0.72
C CYS A 162 -13.89 -26.79 1.11
N GLU A 163 -14.80 -27.44 0.35
CA GLU A 163 -16.26 -27.40 0.58
C GLU A 163 -16.81 -25.97 0.76
N VAL A 164 -16.29 -25.03 -0.04
CA VAL A 164 -16.65 -23.61 0.05
C VAL A 164 -17.94 -23.28 -0.72
N GLY A 165 -18.67 -22.27 -0.22
CA GLY A 165 -19.81 -21.66 -0.91
C GLY A 165 -19.34 -20.56 -1.85
N GLU A 166 -19.61 -19.30 -1.51
CA GLU A 166 -19.19 -18.16 -2.32
C GLU A 166 -17.66 -17.94 -2.22
N THR A 167 -17.03 -17.53 -3.32
CA THR A 167 -15.59 -17.24 -3.37
C THR A 167 -15.30 -15.95 -4.12
N ILE A 168 -14.13 -15.37 -3.87
CA ILE A 168 -13.60 -14.22 -4.59
C ILE A 168 -12.41 -14.64 -5.45
N LEU A 169 -12.46 -14.32 -6.74
CA LEU A 169 -11.33 -14.44 -7.66
C LEU A 169 -10.70 -13.06 -7.89
N LYS A 170 -9.37 -12.95 -7.75
CA LYS A 170 -8.65 -11.68 -7.89
C LYS A 170 -7.18 -11.85 -8.29
N PRO A 171 -6.54 -10.84 -8.90
CA PRO A 171 -5.10 -10.82 -9.14
C PRO A 171 -4.28 -10.83 -7.85
N LEU A 172 -3.08 -11.44 -7.90
CA LEU A 172 -2.17 -11.48 -6.74
C LEU A 172 -1.74 -10.07 -6.28
N SER A 173 -1.57 -9.14 -7.22
CA SER A 173 -1.18 -7.75 -7.00
C SER A 173 -2.17 -6.81 -7.69
N GLY A 174 -2.28 -5.57 -7.22
CA GLY A 174 -3.21 -4.59 -7.80
C GLY A 174 -3.82 -3.70 -6.74
N THR A 175 -4.49 -2.64 -7.16
CA THR A 175 -5.07 -1.60 -6.30
C THR A 175 -6.56 -1.44 -6.56
N GLY A 176 -7.32 -0.90 -5.62
CA GLY A 176 -8.64 -0.36 -5.92
C GLY A 176 -9.73 -1.34 -6.39
N SER A 177 -9.80 -2.55 -5.87
CA SER A 177 -10.78 -3.60 -6.28
C SER A 177 -10.77 -3.97 -7.77
N GLU A 178 -9.74 -3.55 -8.51
CA GLU A 178 -9.57 -3.91 -9.92
C GLU A 178 -9.35 -5.42 -10.08
N GLY A 179 -10.02 -6.01 -11.06
CA GLY A 179 -9.92 -7.44 -11.35
C GLY A 179 -10.57 -8.35 -10.31
N ILE A 180 -11.41 -7.84 -9.40
CA ILE A 180 -12.08 -8.65 -8.38
C ILE A 180 -13.43 -9.14 -8.89
N VAL A 181 -13.68 -10.45 -8.76
CA VAL A 181 -14.95 -11.08 -9.14
C VAL A 181 -15.48 -11.94 -7.99
N LYS A 182 -16.76 -11.80 -7.66
CA LYS A 182 -17.48 -12.75 -6.82
C LYS A 182 -17.95 -13.93 -7.68
N ILE A 183 -17.73 -15.14 -7.19
CA ILE A 183 -18.24 -16.39 -7.75
C ILE A 183 -19.22 -16.94 -6.71
N SER A 184 -20.50 -17.01 -7.05
CA SER A 184 -21.55 -17.43 -6.11
C SER A 184 -21.61 -18.95 -5.97
N GLY A 185 -21.16 -19.66 -7.00
CA GLY A 185 -21.11 -21.12 -7.07
C GLY A 185 -20.27 -21.62 -8.25
N LYS A 186 -20.10 -22.94 -8.36
CA LYS A 186 -19.27 -23.58 -9.40
C LYS A 186 -19.72 -23.24 -10.82
N GLU A 187 -21.01 -23.01 -11.00
CA GLU A 187 -21.66 -22.60 -12.24
C GLU A 187 -21.18 -21.24 -12.76
N ASP A 188 -20.74 -20.34 -11.88
CA ASP A 188 -20.26 -19.00 -12.22
C ASP A 188 -18.76 -18.97 -12.57
N ILE A 189 -18.03 -20.10 -12.42
CA ILE A 189 -16.57 -20.14 -12.63
C ILE A 189 -16.20 -19.76 -14.07
N ASP A 190 -16.96 -20.25 -15.06
CA ASP A 190 -16.66 -19.99 -16.47
C ASP A 190 -16.86 -18.52 -16.83
N SER A 191 -17.93 -17.88 -16.33
CA SER A 191 -18.21 -16.46 -16.57
C SER A 191 -17.21 -15.56 -15.84
N ALA A 192 -16.87 -15.87 -14.59
CA ALA A 192 -15.89 -15.12 -13.81
C ALA A 192 -14.49 -15.17 -14.43
N TRP A 193 -14.09 -16.33 -14.94
CA TRP A 193 -12.82 -16.49 -15.64
C TRP A 193 -12.77 -15.71 -16.95
N SER A 194 -13.85 -15.74 -17.74
CA SER A 194 -13.91 -14.94 -18.98
C SER A 194 -13.89 -13.44 -18.69
N TRP A 195 -14.49 -12.99 -17.57
CA TRP A 195 -14.50 -11.57 -17.19
C TRP A 195 -13.10 -11.07 -16.80
N ILE A 196 -12.35 -11.85 -16.01
CA ILE A 196 -11.01 -11.43 -15.57
C ILE A 196 -10.00 -11.41 -16.73
N GLY A 197 -10.31 -12.12 -17.82
CA GLY A 197 -9.54 -12.16 -19.06
C GLY A 197 -8.58 -13.34 -19.11
N ASP A 198 -8.63 -14.06 -20.24
CA ASP A 198 -7.67 -15.12 -20.56
C ASP A 198 -6.26 -14.52 -20.68
N GLY A 199 -5.31 -15.03 -19.90
CA GLY A 199 -3.91 -14.56 -19.90
C GLY A 199 -3.55 -13.64 -18.73
N THR A 200 -4.47 -13.41 -17.78
CA THR A 200 -4.06 -13.01 -16.43
C THR A 200 -3.16 -14.11 -15.86
N GLY A 201 -2.03 -13.73 -15.26
CA GLY A 201 -1.06 -14.69 -14.73
C GLY A 201 -1.60 -15.51 -13.55
N ASP A 202 -0.77 -15.77 -12.55
CA ASP A 202 -1.27 -16.37 -11.32
C ASP A 202 -2.39 -15.49 -10.71
N LEU A 203 -3.50 -16.10 -10.31
CA LEU A 203 -4.63 -15.48 -9.59
C LEU A 203 -4.76 -16.07 -8.19
N LEU A 204 -5.56 -15.43 -7.34
CA LEU A 204 -5.96 -15.92 -6.03
C LEU A 204 -7.47 -16.15 -6.03
N VAL A 205 -7.88 -17.37 -5.71
CA VAL A 205 -9.25 -17.66 -5.25
C VAL A 205 -9.24 -17.77 -3.73
N GLU A 206 -10.17 -17.11 -3.06
CA GLU A 206 -10.36 -17.22 -1.61
C GLU A 206 -11.84 -17.30 -1.26
N GLU A 207 -12.16 -17.96 -0.16
CA GLU A 207 -13.51 -18.02 0.39
C GLU A 207 -14.04 -16.60 0.70
N PHE A 208 -15.28 -16.33 0.30
CA PHE A 208 -15.92 -15.07 0.60
C PHE A 208 -16.29 -15.00 2.08
N VAL A 209 -15.80 -13.96 2.75
CA VAL A 209 -16.11 -13.71 4.16
C VAL A 209 -17.16 -12.61 4.25
N GLY A 210 -18.40 -13.01 4.56
CA GLY A 210 -19.49 -12.07 4.83
C GLY A 210 -19.37 -11.38 6.20
N GLY A 211 -20.21 -10.37 6.43
CA GLY A 211 -20.31 -9.68 7.71
C GLY A 211 -19.86 -8.22 7.67
N SER A 212 -19.52 -7.67 8.83
CA SER A 212 -19.08 -6.28 8.94
C SER A 212 -17.61 -6.12 8.53
N GLU A 213 -17.33 -5.21 7.61
CA GLU A 213 -15.98 -4.84 7.19
C GLU A 213 -15.46 -3.65 8.02
N TYR A 214 -14.18 -3.75 8.42
CA TYR A 214 -13.47 -2.72 9.17
C TYR A 214 -12.10 -2.47 8.56
N SER A 215 -11.62 -1.23 8.62
CA SER A 215 -10.20 -0.90 8.43
C SER A 215 -9.58 -0.51 9.78
N ALA A 216 -8.29 -0.79 9.93
CA ALA A 216 -7.52 -0.41 11.10
C ALA A 216 -6.29 0.38 10.63
N GLU A 217 -6.21 1.64 11.05
CA GLU A 217 -5.11 2.52 10.73
C GLU A 217 -4.13 2.56 11.90
N GLY A 218 -2.84 2.34 11.62
CA GLY A 218 -1.82 2.26 12.66
C GLY A 218 -0.44 2.63 12.13
N VAL A 219 0.49 2.81 13.06
CA VAL A 219 1.91 3.04 12.77
C VAL A 219 2.78 2.10 13.58
N PHE A 220 3.92 1.71 13.03
CA PHE A 220 4.96 1.00 13.76
C PHE A 220 6.09 1.98 14.10
N VAL A 221 6.42 2.10 15.39
CA VAL A 221 7.51 2.94 15.88
C VAL A 221 8.44 2.08 16.71
N ASN A 222 9.72 1.97 16.32
CA ASN A 222 10.72 1.13 16.99
C ASN A 222 10.23 -0.32 17.21
N GLY A 223 9.63 -0.91 16.17
CA GLY A 223 9.08 -2.26 16.21
C GLY A 223 7.77 -2.43 16.99
N LYS A 224 7.21 -1.34 17.56
CA LYS A 224 5.95 -1.39 18.32
C LYS A 224 4.80 -0.80 17.51
N HIS A 225 3.75 -1.60 17.33
CA HIS A 225 2.50 -1.15 16.73
C HIS A 225 1.75 -0.18 17.65
N LYS A 226 1.22 0.90 17.06
CA LYS A 226 0.25 1.81 17.68
C LYS A 226 -0.96 1.92 16.75
N LEU A 227 -2.11 1.42 17.23
CA LEU A 227 -3.40 1.62 16.60
C LEU A 227 -3.82 3.08 16.74
N LEU A 228 -4.25 3.69 15.64
CA LEU A 228 -4.69 5.09 15.59
C LEU A 228 -6.21 5.19 15.42
N ALA A 229 -6.78 4.38 14.53
CA ALA A 229 -8.21 4.37 14.27
C ALA A 229 -8.70 2.98 13.86
N ILE A 230 -9.99 2.75 14.08
CA ILE A 230 -10.75 1.65 13.48
C ILE A 230 -11.96 2.30 12.81
N THR A 231 -12.13 2.05 11.52
CA THR A 231 -13.26 2.58 10.76
C THR A 231 -14.16 1.44 10.34
N LYS A 232 -15.44 1.51 10.72
CA LYS A 232 -16.46 0.59 10.18
C LYS A 232 -16.90 1.09 8.81
N LYS A 233 -16.87 0.22 7.82
CA LYS A 233 -17.34 0.54 6.49
C LYS A 233 -18.84 0.25 6.35
N TYR A 234 -19.56 1.18 5.74
CA TYR A 234 -20.96 0.98 5.34
C TYR A 234 -21.01 0.96 3.82
N THR A 235 -21.43 -0.16 3.25
CA THR A 235 -21.65 -0.30 1.80
C THR A 235 -23.15 -0.24 1.53
N THR A 236 -23.56 0.55 0.53
CA THR A 236 -24.93 0.57 0.03
C THR A 236 -25.07 -0.52 -1.04
N GLY A 237 -25.56 -1.70 -0.68
CA GLY A 237 -25.87 -2.80 -1.61
C GLY A 237 -24.85 -3.95 -1.62
N ASP A 238 -25.37 -5.17 -1.88
CA ASP A 238 -24.72 -6.48 -1.66
C ASP A 238 -23.62 -6.90 -2.66
N ASP A 239 -23.18 -6.05 -3.59
CA ASP A 239 -22.33 -6.51 -4.71
C ASP A 239 -20.95 -5.84 -4.84
N LYS A 240 -20.52 -5.03 -3.87
CA LYS A 240 -19.12 -4.54 -3.87
C LYS A 240 -18.24 -5.43 -3.01
N VAL A 241 -17.63 -6.42 -3.66
CA VAL A 241 -16.54 -7.20 -3.06
C VAL A 241 -15.38 -6.25 -2.75
N HIS A 242 -14.98 -6.20 -1.49
CA HIS A 242 -13.87 -5.38 -1.04
C HIS A 242 -12.82 -6.22 -0.33
N ILE A 243 -11.56 -5.77 -0.49
CA ILE A 243 -10.39 -6.47 0.01
C ILE A 243 -10.31 -6.28 1.53
N ILE A 244 -10.41 -7.38 2.28
CA ILE A 244 -9.81 -7.45 3.61
C ILE A 244 -8.32 -7.68 3.37
N VAL A 245 -7.49 -6.67 3.65
CA VAL A 245 -6.02 -6.83 3.62
C VAL A 245 -5.61 -7.56 4.89
#